data_AF-A0A7S0CLW2-F1
#
_entry.id   AF-A0A7S0CLW2-F1
#
_cell.length_a   1.000
_cell.length_b   1.000
_cell.length_c   1.000
_cell.angle_alpha   90.00
_cell.angle_beta   90.00
_cell.angle_gamma   90.00
#
_symmetry.space_group_name_H-M   'P 1'
#
loop_
_entity.id
_entity.type
_entity.pdbx_description
1 polymer ?
#
loop_
_entity_poly.entity_id
_entity_poly.type
_entity_poly.pdbx_seq_one_letter_code
_entity_poly.pdbx_strand_id
1 'polypeptide(L)'
;TGTQDCTGIRRIRACPIAKQPMQDDANADVHYGTIKSLTYFQDEIGLLGIGSSGSPFSVYSRVHYGTNYCNAFWSGTRLTFGDCDGNMWSPLVSMDVVAHELMHGVTQVSSGLIYSSQSGGLNEAFSDIAGTVIEFYVNNPGDEPDFNLGEELEGYNGILRYMEDPPADGSSIDSICSFSESTDVHYTSGILNKAFVKSVRAL
;
A
#
# COMPACT_ATOMS: atom_id res chain seq x y z
N THR A 1 21.86 -11.15 5.54
CA THR A 1 22.83 -10.18 6.07
C THR A 1 22.08 -9.28 7.04
N GLY A 2 22.56 -9.18 8.28
CA GLY A 2 21.74 -8.74 9.43
C GLY A 2 21.39 -7.26 9.44
N THR A 3 20.14 -6.96 9.82
CA THR A 3 19.62 -5.61 10.01
C THR A 3 19.99 -5.05 11.39
N GLN A 4 20.79 -3.99 11.41
CA GLN A 4 20.64 -2.79 12.25
C GLN A 4 19.57 -2.75 13.35
N ASP A 5 19.84 -3.21 14.59
CA ASP A 5 18.95 -2.93 15.74
C ASP A 5 19.00 -1.43 16.12
N CYS A 6 17.85 -0.75 16.05
CA CYS A 6 17.68 0.66 16.43
C CYS A 6 17.09 0.81 17.84
N THR A 7 17.60 0.05 18.82
CA THR A 7 17.17 0.18 20.21
C THR A 7 17.60 1.53 20.81
N GLY A 8 16.63 2.45 20.99
CA GLY A 8 16.80 3.66 21.81
C GLY A 8 16.27 4.97 21.21
N ILE A 9 15.76 4.99 19.98
CA ILE A 9 15.34 6.24 19.32
C ILE A 9 13.81 6.40 19.40
N ARG A 10 13.33 7.49 20.02
CA ARG A 10 11.90 7.86 20.10
C ARG A 10 11.33 8.43 18.78
N ARG A 11 12.11 8.42 17.70
CA ARG A 11 11.74 8.82 16.34
C ARG A 11 12.38 7.84 15.38
N ILE A 12 11.68 7.46 14.32
CA ILE A 12 12.28 6.67 13.24
C ILE A 12 13.31 7.59 12.56
N ARG A 13 14.58 7.50 12.93
CA ARG A 13 15.64 8.12 12.11
C ARG A 13 15.86 7.18 10.94
N ALA A 14 15.24 7.50 9.81
CA ALA A 14 15.61 6.90 8.54
C ALA A 14 17.14 7.05 8.38
N CYS A 15 17.84 5.92 8.25
CA CYS A 15 19.18 5.95 7.69
C CYS A 15 19.07 6.65 6.31
N PRO A 16 20.06 7.43 5.84
CA PRO A 16 20.02 7.98 4.49
C PRO A 16 20.07 6.83 3.48
N ILE A 17 18.92 6.23 3.17
CA ILE A 17 18.76 5.29 2.08
C ILE A 17 18.66 6.20 0.85
N ALA A 18 19.60 6.00 -0.08
CA ALA A 18 19.60 6.71 -1.35
C ALA A 18 18.20 6.61 -1.99
N LYS A 19 17.82 7.61 -2.80
CA LYS A 19 16.69 7.48 -3.72
C LYS A 19 17.00 6.28 -4.64
N GLN A 20 16.55 5.10 -4.27
CA GLN A 20 16.68 3.90 -5.08
C GLN A 20 15.42 3.84 -5.94
N PRO A 21 15.53 3.59 -7.25
CA PRO A 21 14.37 3.15 -8.00
C PRO A 21 13.87 1.87 -7.31
N MET A 22 12.59 1.83 -6.93
CA MET A 22 12.01 0.57 -6.47
C MET A 22 11.91 -0.32 -7.70
N GLN A 23 12.58 -1.49 -7.68
CA GLN A 23 12.62 -2.57 -8.69
C GLN A 23 14.03 -3.19 -8.88
N ASP A 24 15.01 -2.94 -8.01
CA ASP A 24 16.35 -3.55 -8.13
C ASP A 24 16.56 -4.77 -7.19
N ASP A 25 16.00 -4.73 -5.98
CA ASP A 25 15.99 -5.82 -5.01
C ASP A 25 14.72 -5.75 -4.15
N ALA A 26 13.84 -6.75 -4.29
CA ALA A 26 12.56 -6.78 -3.60
C ALA A 26 12.67 -6.67 -2.06
N ASN A 27 13.77 -7.12 -1.43
CA ASN A 27 13.95 -6.94 0.01
C ASN A 27 14.31 -5.49 0.35
N ALA A 28 15.19 -4.87 -0.45
CA ALA A 28 15.56 -3.46 -0.30
C ALA A 28 14.34 -2.55 -0.52
N ASP A 29 13.54 -2.86 -1.53
CA ASP A 29 12.35 -2.09 -1.91
C ASP A 29 11.26 -2.15 -0.83
N VAL A 30 10.95 -3.35 -0.34
CA VAL A 30 10.02 -3.51 0.80
C VAL A 30 10.54 -2.77 2.03
N HIS A 31 11.85 -2.82 2.30
CA HIS A 31 12.42 -2.11 3.44
C HIS A 31 12.32 -0.59 3.28
N TYR A 32 12.64 -0.07 2.10
CA TYR A 32 12.55 1.34 1.77
C TYR A 32 11.10 1.85 1.84
N GLY A 33 10.16 1.18 1.17
CA GLY A 33 8.74 1.51 1.18
C GLY A 33 8.14 1.48 2.59
N THR A 34 8.53 0.47 3.39
CA THR A 34 8.13 0.40 4.81
C THR A 34 8.63 1.62 5.58
N ILE A 35 9.92 1.96 5.50
CA ILE A 35 10.48 3.11 6.24
C ILE A 35 9.80 4.42 5.81
N LYS A 36 9.59 4.63 4.51
CA LYS A 36 8.95 5.85 4.00
C LYS A 36 7.51 5.99 4.48
N SER A 37 6.74 4.92 4.38
CA SER A 37 5.35 4.88 4.87
C SER A 37 5.27 5.16 6.37
N LEU A 38 6.14 4.54 7.16
CA LEU A 38 6.23 4.77 8.59
C LEU A 38 6.63 6.21 8.95
N THR A 39 7.53 6.80 8.17
CA THR A 39 7.95 8.19 8.33
C THR A 39 6.78 9.13 8.04
N TYR A 40 6.05 8.91 6.95
CA TYR A 40 4.85 9.67 6.62
C TYR A 40 3.80 9.60 7.74
N PHE A 41 3.47 8.39 8.21
CA PHE A 41 2.53 8.21 9.31
C PHE A 41 2.97 8.94 10.59
N GLN A 42 4.27 8.93 10.89
CA GLN A 42 4.81 9.63 12.05
C GLN A 42 4.77 11.16 11.89
N ASP A 43 5.22 11.68 10.75
CA ASP A 43 5.49 13.11 10.57
C ASP A 43 4.23 13.90 10.18
N GLU A 44 3.39 13.34 9.31
CA GLU A 44 2.21 14.03 8.77
C GLU A 44 0.92 13.69 9.51
N ILE A 45 0.79 12.44 9.99
CA ILE A 45 -0.44 11.96 10.64
C ILE A 45 -0.30 11.92 12.18
N GLY A 46 0.93 11.87 12.70
CA GLY A 46 1.19 11.73 14.13
C GLY A 46 0.94 10.31 14.69
N LEU A 47 0.85 9.31 13.81
CA LEU A 47 0.75 7.90 14.19
C LEU A 47 2.14 7.35 14.52
N LEU A 48 2.31 6.86 15.74
CA LEU A 48 3.60 6.36 16.22
C LEU A 48 3.76 4.84 16.04
N GLY A 49 2.67 4.09 15.75
CA GLY A 49 2.73 2.63 15.77
C GLY A 49 1.46 1.87 15.41
N ILE A 50 1.65 0.62 14.95
CA ILE A 50 0.62 -0.42 14.81
C ILE A 50 0.68 -1.48 15.93
N GLY A 51 1.48 -1.25 16.97
CA GLY A 51 1.56 -2.15 18.11
C GLY A 51 0.44 -1.93 19.13
N SER A 52 0.30 -2.86 20.07
CA SER A 52 -0.60 -2.69 21.22
C SER A 52 -0.32 -1.37 21.95
N SER A 53 -1.37 -0.61 22.25
CA SER A 53 -1.30 0.67 22.99
C SER A 53 -0.46 1.77 22.31
N GLY A 54 -0.36 1.78 20.98
CA GLY A 54 0.41 2.79 20.25
C GLY A 54 1.93 2.63 20.36
N SER A 55 2.39 1.41 20.69
CA SER A 55 3.81 1.08 20.69
C SER A 55 4.42 1.25 19.29
N PRO A 56 5.70 1.65 19.17
CA PRO A 56 6.35 1.93 17.89
C PRO A 56 6.13 0.83 16.84
N PHE A 57 6.07 1.22 15.57
CA PHE A 57 5.95 0.29 14.46
C PHE A 57 7.13 -0.71 14.44
N SER A 58 6.88 -1.94 14.89
CA SER A 58 7.69 -3.11 14.54
C SER A 58 6.97 -3.87 13.43
N VAL A 59 7.39 -3.62 12.19
CA VAL A 59 6.83 -4.26 11.01
C VAL A 59 7.77 -5.38 10.58
N TYR A 60 7.25 -6.59 10.50
CA TYR A 60 7.93 -7.71 9.87
C TYR A 60 7.47 -7.81 8.42
N SER A 61 8.40 -8.07 7.52
CA SER A 61 8.10 -8.31 6.11
C SER A 61 8.65 -9.66 5.67
N ARG A 62 7.87 -10.36 4.86
CA ARG A 62 8.27 -11.59 4.17
C ARG A 62 8.25 -11.35 2.68
N VAL A 63 9.42 -11.45 2.05
CA VAL A 63 9.59 -11.29 0.60
C VAL A 63 9.92 -12.66 0.01
N HIS A 64 9.70 -12.83 -1.31
CA HIS A 64 9.84 -14.11 -2.01
C HIS A 64 8.94 -15.20 -1.42
N TYR A 65 7.68 -14.83 -1.12
CA TYR A 65 6.74 -15.76 -0.51
C TYR A 65 6.20 -16.76 -1.53
N GLY A 66 6.43 -18.05 -1.27
CA GLY A 66 5.88 -19.13 -2.08
C GLY A 66 6.62 -19.32 -3.40
N THR A 67 5.99 -20.03 -4.33
CA THR A 67 6.50 -20.22 -5.70
C THR A 67 5.45 -19.69 -6.66
N ASN A 68 5.83 -18.74 -7.52
CA ASN A 68 4.93 -18.05 -8.44
C ASN A 68 3.65 -17.52 -7.78
N TYR A 69 3.79 -17.02 -6.56
CA TYR A 69 2.65 -16.56 -5.78
C TYR A 69 2.34 -15.11 -6.17
N CYS A 70 1.21 -14.90 -6.85
CA CYS A 70 0.81 -13.58 -7.32
C CYS A 70 -0.12 -12.89 -6.31
N ASN A 71 0.40 -12.58 -5.12
CA ASN A 71 -0.32 -11.75 -4.15
C ASN A 71 0.62 -11.03 -3.15
N ALA A 72 0.20 -9.87 -2.69
CA ALA A 72 0.74 -9.16 -1.54
C ALA A 72 -0.37 -9.08 -0.47
N PHE A 73 -0.01 -9.11 0.81
CA PHE A 73 -0.99 -8.97 1.89
C PHE A 73 -0.38 -8.65 3.26
N TRP A 74 -1.13 -7.91 4.07
CA TRP A 74 -0.98 -7.86 5.53
C TRP A 74 -1.65 -9.07 6.21
N SER A 75 -0.87 -9.87 6.94
CA SER A 75 -1.36 -11.09 7.58
C SER A 75 -2.00 -10.88 8.96
N GLY A 76 -2.19 -9.63 9.39
CA GLY A 76 -2.51 -9.30 10.79
C GLY A 76 -1.29 -9.05 11.69
N THR A 77 -0.10 -9.49 11.27
CA THR A 77 1.15 -9.37 12.05
C THR A 77 2.39 -9.03 11.22
N ARG A 78 2.33 -9.19 9.89
CA ARG A 78 3.47 -8.99 8.98
C ARG A 78 2.97 -8.66 7.58
N LEU A 79 3.79 -7.95 6.82
CA LEU A 79 3.65 -7.78 5.38
C LEU A 79 4.19 -9.02 4.67
N THR A 80 3.53 -9.46 3.60
CA THR A 80 3.96 -10.62 2.81
C THR A 80 3.84 -10.28 1.33
N PHE A 81 4.90 -10.53 0.57
CA PHE A 81 4.99 -10.22 -0.87
C PHE A 81 5.46 -11.46 -1.64
N GLY A 82 4.72 -11.82 -2.68
CA GLY A 82 5.07 -12.88 -3.61
C GLY A 82 5.76 -12.35 -4.87
N ASP A 83 6.47 -13.25 -5.57
CA ASP A 83 7.28 -12.91 -6.74
C ASP A 83 6.53 -12.95 -8.06
N CYS A 84 5.27 -13.41 -8.06
CA CYS A 84 4.53 -13.76 -9.26
C CYS A 84 5.33 -14.72 -10.18
N ASP A 85 4.89 -14.92 -11.42
CA ASP A 85 5.58 -15.78 -12.39
C ASP A 85 6.51 -15.02 -13.35
N GLY A 86 6.62 -13.69 -13.20
CA GLY A 86 7.38 -12.82 -14.09
C GLY A 86 6.76 -12.61 -15.48
N ASN A 87 5.64 -13.27 -15.79
CA ASN A 87 4.91 -13.06 -17.05
C ASN A 87 3.67 -12.19 -16.80
N MET A 88 2.88 -12.55 -15.79
CA MET A 88 1.66 -11.83 -15.45
C MET A 88 2.00 -10.52 -14.72
N TRP A 89 2.94 -10.62 -13.79
CA TRP A 89 3.47 -9.52 -12.97
C TRP A 89 4.90 -9.85 -12.53
N SER A 90 5.70 -8.82 -12.26
CA SER A 90 6.91 -8.87 -11.46
C SER A 90 6.57 -9.11 -9.97
N PRO A 91 7.55 -9.21 -9.06
CA PRO A 91 7.26 -9.23 -7.63
C PRO A 91 6.36 -8.05 -7.26
N LEU A 92 5.31 -8.31 -6.47
CA LEU A 92 4.31 -7.28 -6.11
C LEU A 92 4.86 -6.31 -5.06
N VAL A 93 5.88 -5.56 -5.46
CA VAL A 93 6.63 -4.64 -4.62
C VAL A 93 6.82 -3.33 -5.38
N SER A 94 6.00 -2.35 -5.04
CA SER A 94 6.06 -0.95 -5.45
C SER A 94 5.76 -0.06 -4.24
N MET A 95 6.01 1.26 -4.33
CA MET A 95 5.90 2.16 -3.17
C MET A 95 4.47 2.14 -2.61
N ASP A 96 3.53 2.32 -3.52
CA ASP A 96 2.10 2.32 -3.27
C ASP A 96 1.59 0.97 -2.73
N VAL A 97 2.06 -0.17 -3.25
CA VAL A 97 1.70 -1.52 -2.77
C VAL A 97 2.23 -1.78 -1.37
N VAL A 98 3.49 -1.43 -1.08
CA VAL A 98 4.04 -1.61 0.27
C VAL A 98 3.30 -0.73 1.29
N ALA A 99 3.00 0.51 0.91
CA ALA A 99 2.23 1.45 1.72
C ALA A 99 0.77 0.98 1.91
N HIS A 100 0.13 0.48 0.87
CA HIS A 100 -1.22 -0.11 0.88
C HIS A 100 -1.28 -1.25 1.91
N GLU A 101 -0.35 -2.20 1.83
CA GLU A 101 -0.34 -3.32 2.76
C GLU A 101 -0.10 -2.91 4.21
N LEU A 102 0.77 -1.91 4.42
CA LEU A 102 1.00 -1.37 5.76
C LEU A 102 -0.24 -0.65 6.31
N MET A 103 -1.01 0.02 5.46
CA MET A 103 -2.22 0.73 5.86
C MET A 103 -3.32 -0.23 6.35
N HIS A 104 -3.38 -1.48 5.87
CA HIS A 104 -4.26 -2.48 6.49
C HIS A 104 -3.93 -2.70 7.98
N GLY A 105 -2.63 -2.72 8.33
CA GLY A 105 -2.18 -2.79 9.72
C GLY A 105 -2.62 -1.57 10.55
N VAL A 106 -2.57 -0.37 9.95
CA VAL A 106 -3.06 0.87 10.58
C VAL A 106 -4.57 0.83 10.78
N THR A 107 -5.32 0.40 9.75
CA THR A 107 -6.77 0.25 9.81
C THR A 107 -7.18 -0.76 10.90
N GLN A 108 -6.47 -1.90 10.99
CA GLN A 108 -6.72 -2.93 12.00
C GLN A 108 -6.67 -2.40 13.43
N VAL A 109 -5.70 -1.53 13.75
CA VAL A 109 -5.54 -0.99 15.12
C VAL A 109 -6.28 0.31 15.38
N SER A 110 -6.85 0.91 14.33
CA SER A 110 -7.56 2.18 14.40
C SER A 110 -9.07 1.97 14.37
N SER A 111 -9.68 2.00 13.18
CA SER A 111 -11.13 1.85 13.01
C SER A 111 -11.58 0.39 13.11
N GLY A 112 -10.69 -0.57 12.82
CA GLY A 112 -11.01 -1.98 12.80
C GLY A 112 -12.05 -2.35 11.73
N LEU A 113 -12.05 -1.63 10.59
CA LEU A 113 -12.95 -1.93 9.47
C LEU A 113 -12.78 -3.39 9.05
N ILE A 114 -13.85 -4.17 9.21
CA ILE A 114 -13.87 -5.57 8.81
C ILE A 114 -13.75 -5.69 7.29
N TYR A 115 -13.09 -6.74 6.83
CA TYR A 115 -12.81 -6.96 5.42
C TYR A 115 -14.00 -7.63 4.71
N SER A 116 -15.14 -6.93 4.68
CA SER A 116 -16.38 -7.44 4.10
C SER A 116 -17.34 -6.31 3.72
N SER A 117 -18.07 -6.48 2.61
CA SER A 117 -19.09 -5.54 2.14
C SER A 117 -18.52 -4.11 2.06
N GLN A 118 -19.31 -3.09 2.36
CA GLN A 118 -18.87 -1.69 2.33
C GLN A 118 -17.69 -1.40 3.26
N SER A 119 -17.64 -2.07 4.43
CA SER A 119 -16.51 -1.90 5.36
C SER A 119 -15.19 -2.38 4.74
N GLY A 120 -15.24 -3.46 3.98
CA GLY A 120 -14.08 -3.97 3.25
C GLY A 120 -13.68 -3.06 2.10
N GLY A 121 -14.65 -2.55 1.33
CA GLY A 121 -14.37 -1.55 0.29
C GLY A 121 -13.74 -0.28 0.84
N LEU A 122 -14.17 0.19 2.01
CA LEU A 122 -13.53 1.30 2.71
C LEU A 122 -12.12 0.94 3.19
N ASN A 123 -11.91 -0.29 3.71
CA ASN A 123 -10.60 -0.76 4.15
C ASN A 123 -9.59 -0.74 2.98
N GLU A 124 -9.96 -1.34 1.85
CA GLU A 124 -9.19 -1.31 0.60
C GLU A 124 -8.92 0.12 0.11
N ALA A 125 -9.95 0.97 0.04
CA ALA A 125 -9.80 2.33 -0.44
C ALA A 125 -8.89 3.19 0.47
N PHE A 126 -8.94 3.00 1.80
CA PHE A 126 -8.01 3.69 2.69
C PHE A 126 -6.57 3.24 2.44
N SER A 127 -6.36 1.96 2.12
CA SER A 127 -5.04 1.44 1.73
C SER A 127 -4.55 2.01 0.40
N ASP A 128 -5.41 2.09 -0.63
CA ASP A 128 -5.10 2.75 -1.90
C ASP A 128 -4.73 4.22 -1.71
N ILE A 129 -5.55 4.97 -0.96
CA ILE A 129 -5.29 6.38 -0.63
C ILE A 129 -3.95 6.55 0.10
N ALA A 130 -3.63 5.65 1.03
CA ALA A 130 -2.34 5.70 1.72
C ALA A 130 -1.18 5.43 0.78
N GLY A 131 -1.30 4.45 -0.11
CA GLY A 131 -0.34 4.17 -1.18
C GLY A 131 -0.01 5.43 -1.98
N THR A 132 -1.04 5.99 -2.60
CA THR A 132 -0.94 7.21 -3.40
C THR A 132 -0.37 8.39 -2.61
N VAL A 133 -0.90 8.70 -1.42
CA VAL A 133 -0.42 9.87 -0.66
C VAL A 133 1.04 9.71 -0.23
N ILE A 134 1.48 8.49 0.09
CA ILE A 134 2.87 8.21 0.44
C ILE A 134 3.78 8.33 -0.79
N GLU A 135 3.34 7.90 -1.95
CA GLU A 135 4.04 8.11 -3.23
C GLU A 135 4.23 9.61 -3.50
N PHE A 136 3.18 10.43 -3.38
CA PHE A 136 3.25 11.90 -3.45
C PHE A 136 4.20 12.49 -2.39
N TYR A 137 4.20 11.97 -1.17
CA TYR A 137 5.10 12.42 -0.11
C TYR A 137 6.57 12.10 -0.40
N VAL A 138 6.84 10.90 -0.93
CA VAL A 138 8.20 10.45 -1.27
C VAL A 138 8.72 11.18 -2.52
N ASN A 139 7.86 11.39 -3.51
CA ASN A 139 8.14 12.03 -4.78
C ASN A 139 9.44 11.48 -5.40
N ASN A 140 9.42 10.18 -5.68
CA ASN A 140 10.58 9.46 -6.19
C ASN A 140 10.78 9.83 -7.68
N PRO A 141 11.96 10.30 -8.12
CA PRO A 141 12.17 10.57 -9.55
C PRO A 141 12.08 9.33 -10.46
N GLY A 142 12.11 8.12 -9.89
CA GLY A 142 11.94 6.87 -10.64
C GLY A 142 10.49 6.40 -10.75
N ASP A 143 9.55 7.06 -10.07
CA ASP A 143 8.14 6.71 -9.96
C ASP A 143 7.38 8.02 -9.68
N GLU A 144 6.90 8.65 -10.77
CA GLU A 144 6.28 9.98 -10.71
C GLU A 144 4.90 9.88 -10.05
N PRO A 145 4.65 10.61 -8.94
CA PRO A 145 3.42 10.44 -8.18
C PRO A 145 2.16 10.59 -9.00
N ASP A 146 1.30 9.56 -8.99
CA ASP A 146 0.04 9.59 -9.71
C ASP A 146 -1.15 8.99 -8.91
N PHE A 147 -2.25 8.64 -9.60
CA PHE A 147 -3.49 8.12 -8.99
C PHE A 147 -3.85 6.73 -9.52
N ASN A 148 -2.86 6.05 -10.08
CA ASN A 148 -2.88 4.65 -10.45
C ASN A 148 -2.26 3.86 -9.28
N LEU A 149 -2.64 2.59 -9.18
CA LEU A 149 -2.04 1.68 -8.21
C LEU A 149 -1.37 0.55 -8.97
N GLY A 150 -0.14 0.23 -8.59
CA GLY A 150 0.67 -0.86 -9.13
C GLY A 150 1.15 -0.62 -10.56
N GLU A 151 1.19 0.62 -11.03
CA GLU A 151 1.75 1.04 -12.32
C GLU A 151 3.23 0.67 -12.48
N GLU A 152 3.99 0.69 -11.38
CA GLU A 152 5.39 0.25 -11.34
C GLU A 152 5.57 -1.28 -11.37
N LEU A 153 4.48 -2.06 -11.35
CA LEU A 153 4.57 -3.51 -11.49
C LEU A 153 4.67 -3.90 -12.96
N GLU A 154 5.86 -4.29 -13.42
CA GLU A 154 6.04 -4.80 -14.78
C GLU A 154 5.17 -6.04 -15.06
N GLY A 155 4.45 -6.09 -16.19
CA GLY A 155 3.62 -7.25 -16.57
C GLY A 155 2.60 -6.97 -17.67
N TYR A 156 1.87 -8.01 -18.12
CA TYR A 156 0.82 -7.86 -19.13
C TYR A 156 -0.43 -7.11 -18.65
N ASN A 157 -0.68 -7.11 -17.34
CA ASN A 157 -1.92 -6.62 -16.77
C ASN A 157 -1.92 -5.11 -16.46
N GLY A 158 -0.79 -4.41 -16.63
CA GLY A 158 -0.73 -2.95 -16.59
C GLY A 158 -0.91 -2.36 -15.20
N ILE A 159 -1.94 -1.53 -15.00
CA ILE A 159 -2.24 -0.87 -13.72
C ILE A 159 -3.27 -1.72 -12.96
N LEU A 160 -3.08 -1.93 -11.65
CA LEU A 160 -4.01 -2.72 -10.83
C LEU A 160 -5.37 -2.02 -10.67
N ARG A 161 -5.36 -0.73 -10.34
CA ARG A 161 -6.57 0.07 -10.12
C ARG A 161 -6.35 1.51 -10.55
N TYR A 162 -7.39 2.13 -11.11
CA TYR A 162 -7.40 3.55 -11.49
C TYR A 162 -8.26 4.32 -10.49
N MET A 163 -7.68 5.17 -9.63
CA MET A 163 -8.49 5.87 -8.65
C MET A 163 -9.39 6.94 -9.28
N GLU A 164 -8.97 7.56 -10.38
CA GLU A 164 -9.75 8.61 -11.06
C GLU A 164 -10.96 8.04 -11.82
N ASP A 165 -10.76 6.90 -12.50
CA ASP A 165 -11.78 6.20 -13.27
C ASP A 165 -11.75 4.69 -12.95
N PRO A 166 -12.27 4.27 -11.78
CA PRO A 166 -12.20 2.88 -11.34
C PRO A 166 -12.65 1.85 -12.39
N PRO A 167 -13.75 2.06 -13.15
CA PRO A 167 -14.19 1.10 -14.15
C PRO A 167 -13.19 0.83 -15.29
N ALA A 168 -12.12 1.63 -15.43
CA ALA A 168 -11.07 1.42 -16.41
C ALA A 168 -10.27 0.12 -16.20
N ASP A 169 -10.26 -0.45 -14.98
CA ASP A 169 -9.72 -1.79 -14.72
C ASP A 169 -10.66 -2.94 -15.16
N GLY A 170 -11.87 -2.59 -15.63
CA GLY A 170 -12.88 -3.52 -16.12
C GLY A 170 -13.77 -4.18 -15.06
N SER A 171 -13.54 -3.93 -13.76
CA SER A 171 -14.25 -4.58 -12.66
C SER A 171 -14.70 -3.65 -11.53
N SER A 172 -13.92 -2.62 -11.21
CA SER A 172 -14.21 -1.67 -10.13
C SER A 172 -15.43 -0.82 -10.41
N ILE A 173 -16.15 -0.48 -9.35
CA ILE A 173 -17.34 0.35 -9.40
C ILE A 173 -17.04 1.76 -8.91
N ASP A 174 -17.77 2.75 -9.43
CA ASP A 174 -17.53 4.17 -9.17
C ASP A 174 -18.70 4.89 -8.51
N SER A 175 -19.76 4.15 -8.18
CA SER A 175 -20.99 4.67 -7.60
C SER A 175 -21.60 3.68 -6.61
N ILE A 176 -22.13 4.20 -5.50
CA ILE A 176 -22.87 3.41 -4.52
C ILE A 176 -24.11 2.74 -5.12
N CYS A 177 -24.67 3.27 -6.21
CA CYS A 177 -25.79 2.65 -6.91
C CYS A 177 -25.42 1.34 -7.61
N SER A 178 -24.13 1.12 -7.88
CA SER A 178 -23.59 -0.10 -8.48
C SER A 178 -23.10 -1.11 -7.43
N PHE A 179 -23.24 -0.80 -6.14
CA PHE A 179 -22.80 -1.66 -5.05
C PHE A 179 -23.63 -2.94 -4.95
N SER A 180 -22.95 -4.06 -4.72
CA SER A 180 -23.53 -5.35 -4.36
C SER A 180 -22.72 -5.98 -3.22
N GLU A 181 -23.38 -6.68 -2.30
CA GLU A 181 -22.70 -7.44 -1.23
C GLU A 181 -21.81 -8.56 -1.77
N SER A 182 -22.04 -9.00 -3.01
CA SER A 182 -21.24 -10.02 -3.68
C SER A 182 -20.03 -9.46 -4.43
N THR A 183 -19.92 -8.14 -4.59
CA THR A 183 -18.80 -7.51 -5.29
C THR A 183 -17.58 -7.55 -4.38
N ASP A 184 -16.44 -7.95 -4.96
CA ASP A 184 -15.18 -8.01 -4.23
C ASP A 184 -14.79 -6.62 -3.69
N VAL A 185 -14.19 -6.59 -2.51
CA VAL A 185 -13.83 -5.35 -1.82
C VAL A 185 -12.85 -4.50 -2.61
N HIS A 186 -11.94 -5.13 -3.36
CA HIS A 186 -10.99 -4.46 -4.26
C HIS A 186 -11.69 -3.67 -5.38
N TYR A 187 -12.92 -4.04 -5.73
CA TYR A 187 -13.72 -3.36 -6.75
C TYR A 187 -14.67 -2.33 -6.15
N THR A 188 -15.18 -2.57 -4.94
CA THR A 188 -16.03 -1.60 -4.24
C THR A 188 -15.25 -0.40 -3.69
N SER A 189 -13.93 -0.54 -3.52
CA SER A 189 -13.03 0.56 -3.12
C SER A 189 -13.04 1.73 -4.10
N GLY A 190 -13.31 1.47 -5.38
CA GLY A 190 -13.39 2.46 -6.46
C GLY A 190 -14.29 3.66 -6.13
N ILE A 191 -15.36 3.47 -5.36
CA ILE A 191 -16.26 4.56 -4.94
C ILE A 191 -15.51 5.61 -4.13
N LEU A 192 -14.76 5.19 -3.11
CA LEU A 192 -14.03 6.10 -2.24
C LEU A 192 -12.73 6.58 -2.91
N ASN A 193 -12.08 5.75 -3.71
CA ASN A 193 -10.93 6.16 -4.51
C ASN A 193 -11.28 7.35 -5.42
N LYS A 194 -12.38 7.24 -6.18
CA LYS A 194 -12.87 8.33 -7.03
C LYS A 194 -13.26 9.58 -6.26
N ALA A 195 -13.91 9.41 -5.10
CA ALA A 195 -14.26 10.53 -4.24
C ALA A 195 -13.02 11.26 -3.72
N PHE A 196 -11.97 10.53 -3.35
CA PHE A 196 -10.69 11.08 -2.91
C PHE A 196 -10.03 11.90 -4.04
N VAL A 197 -9.83 11.31 -5.23
CA VAL A 197 -9.20 12.01 -6.36
C VAL A 197 -9.95 13.29 -6.72
N LYS A 198 -11.29 13.23 -6.79
CA LYS A 198 -12.11 14.41 -7.07
C LYS A 198 -11.99 15.48 -5.98
N SER A 199 -11.81 15.09 -4.73
CA SER A 199 -11.63 16.04 -3.61
C SER A 199 -10.28 16.74 -3.68
N VAL A 200 -9.21 16.01 -4.00
CA VAL A 200 -7.85 16.56 -4.12
C VAL A 200 -7.75 17.53 -5.30
N ARG A 201 -8.34 17.18 -6.46
CA ARG A 201 -8.29 18.01 -7.67
C ARG A 201 -9.30 19.16 -7.73
N ALA A 202 -10.21 19.26 -6.75
CA ALA A 202 -11.19 20.34 -6.69
C ALA A 202 -10.61 21.66 -6.14
N LEU A 203 -9.35 21.66 -5.71
CA LEU A 203 -8.57 22.83 -5.28
C LEU A 203 -7.69 23.35 -6.40
#